data_AF-A0A7J3BAB5-F1
#
_entry.id   AF-A0A7J3BAB5-F1
#
_cell.length_a   1.000
_cell.length_b   1.000
_cell.length_c   1.000
_cell.angle_alpha   90.00
_cell.angle_beta   90.00
_cell.angle_gamma   90.00
#
_symmetry.space_group_name_H-M   'P 1'
#
loop_
_entity.id
_entity.type
_entity.pdbx_description
1 polymer ?
#
loop_
_entity_poly.entity_id
_entity_poly.type
_entity_poly.pdbx_seq_one_letter_code
_entity_poly.pdbx_strand_id
1 'polypeptide(L)'
;MDKIKKEIAGEIALSEDPGAAMRKWREIFGISQVELANYLKITVSTISDYEGSRRKSPGTGVIKRFVHALFEIDKAKGGTVIQKFAEKEKSAEEFFEVHEFARSITLKDFVTLIKGTVITNEDLVETKKIYGYTLIDSIKVILEMPFSYFQKLYGNVNERAFIFMGVSTGRSPFVVVRVSPTKPSAIILHNIDVAKIDKLAIKISEKERIPMIVSKMPIEEIKAELNRI
;
A
#
# COMPACT_ATOMS: atom_id res chain seq x y z
N MET A 1 14.81 -6.96 6.62
CA MET A 1 15.16 -8.30 7.17
C MET A 1 15.32 -8.35 8.69
N ASP A 2 16.21 -7.57 9.32
CA ASP A 2 16.39 -7.61 10.78
C ASP A 2 15.17 -7.17 11.59
N LYS A 3 14.36 -6.26 11.03
CA LYS A 3 13.09 -5.82 11.61
C LYS A 3 12.10 -6.97 11.79
N ILE A 4 11.84 -7.74 10.71
CA ILE A 4 10.92 -8.88 10.72
C ILE A 4 11.39 -9.97 11.71
N LYS A 5 12.71 -10.24 11.77
CA LYS A 5 13.26 -11.19 12.76
C LYS A 5 12.96 -10.74 14.19
N LYS A 6 13.07 -9.43 14.48
CA LYS A 6 12.75 -8.87 15.81
C LYS A 6 11.25 -8.91 16.10
N GLU A 7 10.39 -8.65 15.11
CA GLU A 7 8.93 -8.75 15.25
C GLU A 7 8.51 -10.19 15.61
N ILE A 8 9.00 -11.19 14.86
CA ILE A 8 8.70 -12.61 15.13
C ILE A 8 9.22 -13.01 16.51
N ALA A 9 10.47 -12.66 16.85
CA ALA A 9 11.06 -12.98 18.15
C ALA A 9 10.30 -12.31 19.30
N GLY A 10 9.86 -11.06 19.11
CA GLY A 10 9.06 -10.30 20.07
C GLY A 10 7.69 -10.92 20.26
N GLU A 11 7.02 -11.34 19.19
CA GLU A 11 5.73 -12.03 19.28
C GLU A 11 5.84 -13.32 20.09
N ILE A 12 6.86 -14.15 19.82
CA ILE A 12 7.07 -15.40 20.57
C ILE A 12 7.38 -15.10 22.04
N ALA A 13 8.22 -14.10 22.32
CA ALA A 13 8.64 -13.76 23.68
C ALA A 13 7.53 -13.15 24.54
N LEU A 14 6.61 -12.40 23.93
CA LEU A 14 5.49 -11.73 24.61
C LEU A 14 4.20 -12.55 24.57
N SER A 15 4.19 -13.73 23.94
CA SER A 15 3.01 -14.59 23.85
C SER A 15 2.72 -15.28 25.18
N GLU A 16 1.44 -15.36 25.54
CA GLU A 16 0.93 -16.22 26.62
C GLU A 16 1.18 -17.72 26.32
N ASP A 17 1.29 -18.08 25.03
CA ASP A 17 1.65 -19.43 24.59
C ASP A 17 2.78 -19.39 23.52
N PRO A 18 4.04 -19.28 23.97
CA PRO A 18 5.20 -19.25 23.07
C PRO A 18 5.32 -20.48 22.18
N GLY A 19 4.84 -21.64 22.66
CA GLY A 19 4.88 -22.90 21.91
C GLY A 19 3.96 -22.85 20.69
N ALA A 20 2.72 -22.41 20.90
CA ALA A 20 1.78 -22.16 19.81
C ALA A 20 2.29 -21.09 18.83
N ALA A 21 2.90 -20.00 19.34
CA ALA A 21 3.49 -18.97 18.50
C ALA A 21 4.65 -19.50 17.63
N MET A 22 5.54 -20.32 18.20
CA MET A 22 6.61 -20.99 17.45
C MET A 22 6.03 -21.91 16.37
N ARG A 23 5.04 -22.73 16.71
CA ARG A 23 4.37 -23.62 15.75
C ARG A 23 3.77 -22.84 14.58
N LYS A 24 3.02 -21.77 14.89
CA LYS A 24 2.42 -20.88 13.91
C LYS A 24 3.47 -20.35 12.92
N TRP A 25 4.58 -19.83 13.44
CA TRP A 25 5.65 -19.28 12.58
C TRP A 25 6.36 -20.34 11.76
N ARG A 26 6.59 -21.54 12.31
CA ARG A 26 7.14 -22.66 11.53
C ARG A 26 6.20 -23.03 10.35
N GLU A 27 4.89 -23.10 10.60
CA GLU A 27 3.89 -23.43 9.59
C GLU A 27 3.73 -22.33 8.53
N ILE A 28 3.77 -21.04 8.91
CA ILE A 28 3.78 -19.90 7.98
C ILE A 28 4.98 -19.99 7.02
N PHE A 29 6.14 -20.40 7.53
CA PHE A 29 7.34 -20.60 6.72
C PHE A 29 7.30 -21.90 5.89
N GLY A 30 6.27 -22.74 6.02
CA GLY A 30 6.15 -24.01 5.30
C GLY A 30 7.23 -25.03 5.68
N ILE A 31 7.74 -24.96 6.92
CA ILE A 31 8.83 -25.81 7.40
C ILE A 31 8.26 -26.96 8.22
N SER A 32 8.69 -28.20 7.95
CA SER A 32 8.29 -29.36 8.77
C SER A 32 9.09 -29.42 10.07
N GLN A 33 8.57 -30.11 11.10
CA GLN A 33 9.33 -30.33 12.33
C GLN A 33 10.62 -31.12 12.08
N VAL A 34 10.59 -32.09 11.14
CA VAL A 34 11.75 -32.89 10.74
C VAL A 34 12.83 -32.01 10.14
N GLU A 35 12.44 -31.13 9.23
CA GLU A 35 13.36 -30.22 8.56
C GLU A 35 14.01 -29.23 9.54
N LEU A 36 13.21 -28.62 10.40
CA LEU A 36 13.70 -27.70 11.43
C LEU A 36 14.65 -28.40 12.41
N ALA A 37 14.31 -29.62 12.82
CA ALA A 37 15.13 -30.44 13.71
C ALA A 37 16.48 -30.80 13.07
N ASN A 38 16.46 -31.21 11.80
CA ASN A 38 17.67 -31.50 11.02
C ASN A 38 18.58 -30.27 10.92
N TYR A 39 18.03 -29.10 10.60
CA TYR A 39 18.79 -27.86 10.49
C TYR A 39 19.41 -27.45 11.84
N LEU A 40 18.62 -27.52 12.92
CA LEU A 40 19.05 -27.16 14.27
C LEU A 40 19.92 -28.24 14.95
N LYS A 41 20.11 -29.40 14.31
CA LYS A 41 20.83 -30.58 14.85
C LYS A 41 20.28 -31.04 16.21
N ILE A 42 18.95 -31.11 16.31
CA ILE A 42 18.22 -31.60 17.49
C ILE A 42 17.18 -32.64 17.09
N THR A 43 16.54 -33.27 18.06
CA THR A 43 15.50 -34.28 17.77
C THR A 43 14.17 -33.62 17.41
N VAL A 44 13.37 -34.30 16.58
CA VAL A 44 11.99 -33.90 16.24
C VAL A 44 11.13 -33.79 17.51
N SER A 45 11.34 -34.68 18.48
CA SER A 45 10.66 -34.63 19.78
C SER A 45 10.94 -33.32 20.53
N THR A 46 12.15 -32.76 20.43
CA THR A 46 12.50 -31.48 21.06
C THR A 46 11.67 -30.34 20.46
N ILE A 47 11.47 -30.32 19.14
CA ILE A 47 10.61 -29.33 18.48
C ILE A 47 9.16 -29.51 18.96
N SER A 48 8.66 -30.74 18.96
CA SER A 48 7.30 -31.04 19.42
C SER A 48 7.05 -30.68 20.89
N ASP A 49 8.06 -30.80 21.76
CA ASP A 49 7.94 -30.43 23.18
C ASP A 49 7.80 -28.90 23.37
N TYR A 50 8.49 -28.11 22.55
CA TYR A 50 8.32 -26.66 22.53
C TYR A 50 6.97 -26.27 21.94
N GLU A 51 6.61 -26.81 20.78
CA GLU A 51 5.36 -26.48 20.08
C GLU A 51 4.10 -26.98 20.77
N GLY A 52 4.21 -28.06 21.54
CA GLY A 52 3.13 -28.61 22.37
C GLY A 52 3.09 -28.02 23.78
N SER A 53 3.81 -26.93 24.02
CA SER A 53 3.80 -26.13 25.27
C SER A 53 4.12 -26.94 26.53
N ARG A 54 4.83 -28.07 26.38
CA ARG A 54 5.41 -28.84 27.50
C ARG A 54 6.57 -28.08 28.14
N ARG A 55 7.22 -27.20 27.36
CA ARG A 55 8.23 -26.24 27.82
C ARG A 55 7.65 -24.84 27.77
N LYS A 56 7.07 -24.40 28.89
CA LYS A 56 6.24 -23.19 28.99
C LYS A 56 6.95 -21.86 28.68
N SER A 57 8.29 -21.83 28.60
CA SER A 57 9.03 -20.59 28.33
C SER A 57 10.36 -20.88 27.61
N PRO A 58 10.43 -20.77 26.27
CA PRO A 58 11.69 -20.85 25.56
C PRO A 58 12.58 -19.66 25.93
N GLY A 59 13.82 -19.93 26.32
CA GLY A 59 14.79 -18.86 26.59
C GLY A 59 15.12 -18.05 25.33
N THR A 60 15.56 -16.81 25.51
CA THR A 60 15.88 -15.88 24.39
C THR A 60 16.87 -16.46 23.37
N GLY A 61 17.82 -17.28 23.82
CA GLY A 61 18.75 -18.01 22.94
C GLY A 61 18.07 -19.07 22.07
N VAL A 62 17.03 -19.74 22.58
CA VAL A 62 16.22 -20.71 21.81
C VAL A 62 15.41 -19.97 20.75
N ILE A 63 14.73 -18.89 21.14
CA ILE A 63 13.94 -18.05 20.22
C ILE A 63 14.84 -17.52 19.10
N LYS A 64 16.03 -16.98 19.43
CA LYS A 64 16.98 -16.48 18.44
C LYS A 64 17.39 -17.55 17.44
N ARG A 65 17.75 -18.76 17.91
CA ARG A 65 18.14 -19.87 17.01
C ARG A 65 16.98 -20.33 16.14
N PHE A 66 15.78 -20.41 16.71
CA PHE A 66 14.57 -20.80 16.00
C PHE A 66 14.25 -19.81 14.86
N VAL A 67 14.15 -18.52 15.18
CA VAL A 67 13.87 -17.46 14.21
C VAL A 67 14.94 -17.43 13.12
N HIS A 68 16.22 -17.59 13.50
CA HIS A 68 17.31 -17.65 12.54
C HIS A 68 17.16 -18.85 11.59
N ALA A 69 16.84 -20.04 12.12
CA ALA A 69 16.65 -21.24 11.33
C ALA A 69 15.51 -21.11 10.32
N LEU A 70 14.36 -20.52 10.71
CA LEU A 70 13.25 -20.30 9.77
C LEU A 70 13.70 -19.52 8.53
N PHE A 71 14.48 -18.45 8.72
CA PHE A 71 14.92 -17.60 7.63
C PHE A 71 15.97 -18.28 6.74
N GLU A 72 16.92 -18.99 7.33
CA GLU A 72 17.97 -19.65 6.54
C GLU A 72 17.41 -20.84 5.74
N ILE A 73 16.44 -21.58 6.31
CA ILE A 73 15.73 -22.64 5.58
C ILE A 73 14.90 -22.06 4.42
N ASP A 74 14.16 -20.96 4.63
CA ASP A 74 13.38 -20.31 3.56
C ASP A 74 14.29 -19.78 2.45
N LYS A 75 15.41 -19.12 2.79
CA LYS A 75 16.40 -18.67 1.80
C LYS A 75 16.93 -19.83 0.95
N ALA A 76 17.24 -20.98 1.57
CA ALA A 76 17.71 -22.16 0.85
C ALA A 76 16.66 -22.72 -0.12
N LYS A 77 15.37 -22.46 0.13
CA LYS A 77 14.24 -22.84 -0.74
C LYS A 77 13.83 -21.77 -1.77
N GLY A 78 14.59 -20.69 -1.91
CA GLY A 78 14.30 -19.60 -2.84
C GLY A 78 13.69 -18.35 -2.20
N GLY A 79 13.51 -18.33 -0.87
CA GLY A 79 13.23 -17.12 -0.10
C GLY A 79 11.81 -16.57 -0.26
N THR A 80 10.84 -17.39 -0.65
CA THR A 80 9.48 -16.93 -1.01
C THR A 80 8.76 -16.27 0.17
N VAL A 81 8.93 -16.78 1.40
CA VAL A 81 8.27 -16.22 2.58
C VAL A 81 8.93 -14.90 2.97
N ILE A 82 10.26 -14.86 3.00
CA ILE A 82 11.02 -13.63 3.27
C ILE A 82 10.71 -12.56 2.23
N GLN A 83 10.63 -12.92 0.94
CA GLN A 83 10.26 -12.00 -0.14
C GLN A 83 8.86 -11.43 0.09
N LYS A 84 7.86 -12.25 0.43
CA LYS A 84 6.51 -11.75 0.76
C LYS A 84 6.50 -10.76 1.94
N PHE A 85 7.34 -10.98 2.95
CA PHE A 85 7.47 -10.01 4.05
C PHE A 85 8.25 -8.75 3.63
N ALA A 86 9.23 -8.87 2.75
CA ALA A 86 9.97 -7.74 2.18
C ALA A 86 9.13 -6.92 1.18
N GLU A 87 8.24 -7.57 0.42
CA GLU A 87 7.25 -6.92 -0.45
C GLU A 87 6.25 -6.10 0.36
N LYS A 88 5.89 -6.55 1.57
CA LYS A 88 5.14 -5.74 2.54
C LYS A 88 5.94 -4.55 3.09
N GLU A 89 7.27 -4.56 2.95
CA GLU A 89 8.18 -3.44 3.29
C GLU A 89 8.47 -2.52 2.08
N LYS A 90 7.98 -2.79 0.85
CA LYS A 90 8.08 -1.82 -0.25
C LYS A 90 7.44 -0.51 0.20
N SER A 91 8.16 0.62 0.14
CA SER A 91 7.55 1.90 0.48
C SER A 91 6.34 2.15 -0.41
N ALA A 92 5.27 2.67 0.16
CA ALA A 92 4.07 3.02 -0.59
C ALA A 92 4.38 4.07 -1.68
N GLU A 93 5.46 4.82 -1.46
CA GLU A 93 6.12 5.78 -2.33
C GLU A 93 6.55 5.19 -3.70
N GLU A 94 6.63 3.86 -3.86
CA GLU A 94 6.86 3.24 -5.19
C GLU A 94 5.62 3.31 -6.09
N PHE A 95 4.42 3.36 -5.50
CA PHE A 95 3.14 3.31 -6.20
C PHE A 95 2.48 4.68 -6.35
N PHE A 96 2.64 5.53 -5.34
CA PHE A 96 2.05 6.85 -5.31
C PHE A 96 2.84 7.81 -4.42
N GLU A 97 2.75 9.09 -4.71
CA GLU A 97 3.32 10.17 -3.90
C GLU A 97 2.18 10.95 -3.25
N VAL A 98 2.21 11.06 -1.91
CA VAL A 98 1.27 11.87 -1.14
C VAL A 98 1.94 13.20 -0.82
N HIS A 99 1.24 14.29 -1.10
CA HIS A 99 1.66 15.62 -0.71
C HIS A 99 0.52 16.35 0.01
N GLU A 100 0.80 16.85 1.22
CA GLU A 100 -0.11 17.67 2.02
C GLU A 100 0.25 19.14 1.85
N PHE A 101 -0.76 19.98 1.67
CA PHE A 101 -0.57 21.43 1.61
C PHE A 101 -0.50 22.02 3.01
N ALA A 102 0.27 23.10 3.18
CA ALA A 102 0.33 23.82 4.44
C ALA A 102 -1.00 24.54 4.76
N ARG A 103 -1.77 24.88 3.71
CA ARG A 103 -3.10 25.49 3.79
C ARG A 103 -4.03 24.92 2.72
N SER A 104 -5.33 24.93 2.97
CA SER A 104 -6.31 24.56 1.96
C SER A 104 -6.33 25.58 0.82
N ILE A 105 -6.48 25.11 -0.42
CA ILE A 105 -6.81 25.95 -1.57
C ILE A 105 -8.16 25.56 -2.16
N THR A 106 -8.76 26.44 -2.97
CA THR A 106 -9.97 26.08 -3.72
C THR A 106 -9.63 25.11 -4.84
N LEU A 107 -10.58 24.28 -5.26
CA LEU A 107 -10.40 23.42 -6.43
C LEU A 107 -10.17 24.26 -7.70
N LYS A 108 -10.79 25.44 -7.79
CA LYS A 108 -10.52 26.40 -8.87
C LYS A 108 -9.06 26.85 -8.96
N ASP A 109 -8.46 27.22 -7.83
CA ASP A 109 -7.05 27.59 -7.78
C ASP A 109 -6.16 26.41 -8.17
N PHE A 110 -6.48 25.22 -7.64
CA PHE A 110 -5.78 23.98 -8.00
C PHE A 110 -5.82 23.72 -9.51
N VAL A 111 -7.00 23.79 -10.14
CA VAL A 111 -7.17 23.61 -11.60
C VAL A 111 -6.38 24.65 -12.38
N THR A 112 -6.34 25.90 -11.92
CA THR A 112 -5.58 26.98 -12.55
C THR A 112 -4.07 26.71 -12.50
N LEU A 113 -3.55 26.32 -11.32
CA LEU A 113 -2.13 26.01 -11.10
C LEU A 113 -1.64 24.89 -12.02
N ILE A 114 -2.47 23.85 -12.23
CA ILE A 114 -2.12 22.71 -13.09
C ILE A 114 -2.49 22.90 -14.57
N LYS A 115 -2.98 24.09 -14.96
CA LYS A 115 -3.51 24.37 -16.31
C LYS A 115 -4.55 23.33 -16.77
N GLY A 116 -5.44 22.96 -15.84
CA GLY A 116 -6.43 21.91 -16.03
C GLY A 116 -7.66 22.38 -16.81
N THR A 117 -8.27 21.45 -17.54
CA THR A 117 -9.59 21.61 -18.18
C THR A 117 -10.59 20.73 -17.45
N VAL A 118 -11.66 21.33 -16.94
CA VAL A 118 -12.73 20.61 -16.24
C VAL A 118 -13.63 19.92 -17.27
N ILE A 119 -13.91 18.64 -17.06
CA ILE A 119 -14.72 17.81 -17.97
C ILE A 119 -16.13 17.58 -17.41
N THR A 120 -16.27 17.45 -16.09
CA THR A 120 -17.56 17.19 -15.43
C THR A 120 -17.64 17.89 -14.08
N ASN A 121 -18.86 18.17 -13.62
CA ASN A 121 -19.14 18.75 -12.28
C ASN A 121 -18.48 20.11 -12.05
N GLU A 122 -18.55 21.00 -13.04
CA GLU A 122 -17.98 22.35 -12.98
C GLU A 122 -18.54 23.18 -11.81
N ASP A 123 -19.80 22.97 -11.44
CA ASP A 123 -20.45 23.61 -10.29
C ASP A 123 -19.75 23.33 -8.95
N LEU A 124 -19.03 22.21 -8.83
CA LEU A 124 -18.30 21.84 -7.63
C LEU A 124 -16.90 22.46 -7.56
N VAL A 125 -16.37 22.98 -8.68
CA VAL A 125 -15.01 23.55 -8.75
C VAL A 125 -14.89 24.82 -7.92
N GLU A 126 -15.96 25.62 -7.87
CA GLU A 126 -16.00 26.87 -7.10
C GLU A 126 -16.17 26.63 -5.58
N THR A 127 -16.71 25.48 -5.18
CA THR A 127 -17.12 25.24 -3.78
C THR A 127 -16.20 24.29 -3.02
N LYS A 128 -15.54 23.35 -3.71
CA LYS A 128 -14.66 22.37 -3.07
C LYS A 128 -13.32 22.98 -2.66
N LYS A 129 -12.82 22.49 -1.51
CA LYS A 129 -11.46 22.74 -1.03
C LYS A 129 -10.60 21.50 -1.22
N ILE A 130 -9.30 21.73 -1.39
CA ILE A 130 -8.26 20.73 -1.53
C ILE A 130 -7.19 20.97 -0.46
N TYR A 131 -6.83 19.92 0.26
CA TYR A 131 -5.81 19.94 1.32
C TYR A 131 -4.51 19.25 0.93
N GLY A 132 -4.47 18.66 -0.26
CA GLY A 132 -3.30 17.99 -0.78
C GLY A 132 -3.61 17.28 -2.08
N TYR A 133 -2.63 16.54 -2.60
CA TYR A 133 -2.83 15.67 -3.74
C TYR A 133 -2.13 14.33 -3.57
N THR A 134 -2.55 13.36 -4.37
CA THR A 134 -1.88 12.08 -4.50
C THR A 134 -1.59 11.83 -5.96
N LEU A 135 -0.30 11.73 -6.29
CA LEU A 135 0.15 11.37 -7.61
C LEU A 135 0.21 9.85 -7.72
N ILE A 136 -0.52 9.28 -8.67
CA ILE A 136 -0.78 7.84 -8.76
C ILE A 136 -0.29 7.33 -10.10
N ASP A 137 0.63 6.36 -10.08
CA ASP A 137 0.94 5.57 -11.27
C ASP A 137 -0.14 4.49 -11.44
N SER A 138 -1.06 4.70 -12.38
CA SER A 138 -2.22 3.82 -12.54
C SER A 138 -1.83 2.39 -12.88
N ILE A 139 -0.78 2.21 -13.69
CA ILE A 139 -0.37 0.88 -14.16
C ILE A 139 0.23 0.10 -12.99
N LYS A 140 1.17 0.71 -12.27
CA LYS A 140 1.77 0.09 -11.08
C LYS A 140 0.75 -0.18 -9.99
N VAL A 141 -0.16 0.76 -9.74
CA VAL A 141 -1.18 0.60 -8.70
C VAL A 141 -2.12 -0.56 -8.99
N ILE A 142 -2.57 -0.72 -10.23
CA ILE A 142 -3.51 -1.79 -10.59
C ILE A 142 -2.83 -3.17 -10.56
N LEU A 143 -1.57 -3.24 -10.98
CA LEU A 143 -0.87 -4.52 -11.16
C LEU A 143 -0.15 -5.01 -9.90
N GLU A 144 0.39 -4.09 -9.08
CA GLU A 144 1.40 -4.44 -8.07
C GLU A 144 1.08 -3.92 -6.66
N MET A 145 0.25 -2.87 -6.50
CA MET A 145 0.03 -2.27 -5.18
C MET A 145 -0.79 -3.19 -4.27
N PRO A 146 -0.27 -3.55 -3.09
CA PRO A 146 -1.05 -4.31 -2.11
C PRO A 146 -2.28 -3.53 -1.63
N PHE A 147 -3.41 -4.21 -1.45
CA PHE A 147 -4.65 -3.59 -0.97
C PHE A 147 -4.47 -2.84 0.37
N SER A 148 -3.55 -3.30 1.23
CA SER A 148 -3.22 -2.62 2.50
C SER A 148 -2.70 -1.18 2.33
N TYR A 149 -2.24 -0.80 1.14
CA TYR A 149 -1.81 0.57 0.86
C TYR A 149 -2.91 1.45 0.28
N PHE A 150 -4.06 0.90 -0.08
CA PHE A 150 -5.15 1.66 -0.68
C PHE A 150 -5.62 2.82 0.19
N GLN A 151 -5.74 2.60 1.52
CA GLN A 151 -6.15 3.66 2.45
C GLN A 151 -5.11 4.79 2.53
N LYS A 152 -3.83 4.51 2.29
CA LYS A 152 -2.76 5.51 2.34
C LYS A 152 -2.84 6.51 1.18
N LEU A 153 -3.55 6.20 0.09
CA LEU A 153 -3.81 7.16 -0.99
C LEU A 153 -4.51 8.42 -0.48
N TYR A 154 -5.32 8.31 0.58
CA TYR A 154 -6.07 9.45 1.10
C TYR A 154 -5.24 10.36 2.02
N GLY A 155 -3.98 10.00 2.32
CA GLY A 155 -3.11 10.77 3.20
C GLY A 155 -3.72 10.97 4.60
N ASN A 156 -3.40 12.11 5.21
CA ASN A 156 -3.93 12.47 6.52
C ASN A 156 -5.31 13.14 6.42
N VAL A 157 -5.58 13.85 5.32
CA VAL A 157 -6.83 14.56 5.05
C VAL A 157 -7.42 14.08 3.72
N ASN A 158 -8.63 13.52 3.80
CA ASN A 158 -9.29 12.84 2.68
C ASN A 158 -9.74 13.81 1.57
N GLU A 159 -9.99 15.08 1.89
CA GLU A 159 -10.41 16.13 0.96
C GLU A 159 -9.25 16.58 0.05
N ARG A 160 -8.84 15.69 -0.85
CA ARG A 160 -7.68 15.88 -1.72
C ARG A 160 -7.94 15.50 -3.17
N ALA A 161 -7.03 15.91 -4.03
CA ALA A 161 -7.06 15.59 -5.45
C ALA A 161 -6.26 14.31 -5.75
N PHE A 162 -6.79 13.41 -6.58
CA PHE A 162 -6.02 12.29 -7.13
C PHE A 162 -5.57 12.60 -8.55
N ILE A 163 -4.26 12.55 -8.81
CA ILE A 163 -3.66 12.77 -10.12
C ILE A 163 -3.21 11.42 -10.68
N PHE A 164 -3.94 10.88 -11.65
CA PHE A 164 -3.61 9.60 -12.26
C PHE A 164 -2.72 9.80 -13.50
N MET A 165 -1.54 9.20 -13.46
CA MET A 165 -0.62 9.06 -14.59
C MET A 165 -0.83 7.71 -15.30
N GLY A 166 -0.38 7.61 -16.55
CA GLY A 166 -0.41 6.35 -17.32
C GLY A 166 -1.84 5.88 -17.67
N VAL A 167 -2.79 6.82 -17.79
CA VAL A 167 -4.19 6.51 -18.07
C VAL A 167 -4.47 6.58 -19.57
N SER A 168 -5.14 5.55 -20.11
CA SER A 168 -5.56 5.51 -21.51
C SER A 168 -6.92 6.16 -21.77
N THR A 169 -7.94 5.81 -20.97
CA THR A 169 -9.34 6.24 -21.19
C THR A 169 -10.04 6.83 -19.95
N GLY A 170 -9.42 6.78 -18.77
CA GLY A 170 -10.04 7.24 -17.52
C GLY A 170 -10.99 6.24 -16.86
N ARG A 171 -11.36 5.14 -17.53
CA ARG A 171 -12.30 4.16 -16.97
C ARG A 171 -11.81 3.52 -15.67
N SER A 172 -10.54 3.09 -15.63
CA SER A 172 -10.01 2.38 -14.46
C SER A 172 -10.01 3.25 -13.18
N PRO A 173 -9.47 4.49 -13.19
CA PRO A 173 -9.54 5.39 -12.04
C PRO A 173 -10.97 5.55 -11.47
N PHE A 174 -11.95 5.77 -12.33
CA PHE A 174 -13.33 6.01 -11.90
C PHE A 174 -14.03 4.75 -11.42
N VAL A 175 -13.75 3.58 -12.00
CA VAL A 175 -14.29 2.30 -11.51
C VAL A 175 -13.78 2.00 -10.10
N VAL A 176 -12.48 2.19 -9.85
CA VAL A 176 -11.87 1.99 -8.52
C VAL A 176 -12.48 2.96 -7.50
N VAL A 177 -12.56 4.24 -7.85
CA VAL A 177 -13.13 5.24 -6.94
C VAL A 177 -14.62 5.00 -6.69
N ARG A 178 -15.40 4.50 -7.67
CA ARG A 178 -16.82 4.15 -7.49
C ARG A 178 -17.05 3.15 -6.38
N VAL A 179 -16.21 2.12 -6.27
CA VAL A 179 -16.35 1.06 -5.25
C VAL A 179 -15.64 1.37 -3.94
N SER A 180 -14.84 2.43 -3.88
CA SER A 180 -14.16 2.89 -2.67
C SER A 180 -15.14 3.51 -1.66
N PRO A 181 -15.02 3.26 -0.34
CA PRO A 181 -15.84 3.90 0.67
C PRO A 181 -15.56 5.40 0.78
N THR A 182 -14.31 5.80 0.63
CA THR A 182 -13.87 7.20 0.63
C THR A 182 -13.72 7.69 -0.80
N LYS A 183 -14.07 8.96 -1.07
CA LYS A 183 -13.93 9.57 -2.41
C LYS A 183 -12.94 10.74 -2.33
N PRO A 184 -12.06 10.92 -3.33
CA PRO A 184 -11.26 12.14 -3.42
C PRO A 184 -12.17 13.34 -3.77
N SER A 185 -11.70 14.54 -3.45
CA SER A 185 -12.38 15.79 -3.79
C SER A 185 -12.45 16.02 -5.30
N ALA A 186 -11.44 15.56 -6.05
CA ALA A 186 -11.36 15.65 -7.51
C ALA A 186 -10.42 14.56 -8.09
N ILE A 187 -10.60 14.23 -9.37
CA ILE A 187 -9.73 13.33 -10.13
C ILE A 187 -9.17 14.05 -11.35
N ILE A 188 -7.85 13.99 -11.50
CA ILE A 188 -7.11 14.56 -12.61
C ILE A 188 -6.59 13.39 -13.45
N LEU A 189 -6.93 13.38 -14.73
CA LEU A 189 -6.37 12.47 -15.72
C LEU A 189 -5.23 13.19 -16.44
N HIS A 190 -3.99 12.79 -16.15
CA HIS A 190 -2.81 13.42 -16.73
C HIS A 190 -2.52 12.89 -18.13
N ASN A 191 -2.19 13.82 -19.04
CA ASN A 191 -1.75 13.57 -20.41
C ASN A 191 -2.70 12.68 -21.25
N ILE A 192 -4.01 12.83 -21.02
CA ILE A 192 -5.06 12.19 -21.82
C ILE A 192 -5.68 13.19 -22.81
N ASP A 193 -6.11 12.69 -23.96
CA ASP A 193 -6.97 13.46 -24.87
C ASP A 193 -8.43 13.35 -24.42
N VAL A 194 -9.13 14.48 -24.33
CA VAL A 194 -10.55 14.53 -23.95
C VAL A 194 -11.40 13.63 -24.85
N ALA A 195 -11.08 13.53 -26.14
CA ALA A 195 -11.79 12.66 -27.08
C ALA A 195 -11.65 11.16 -26.78
N LYS A 196 -10.62 10.77 -26.00
CA LYS A 196 -10.37 9.37 -25.60
C LYS A 196 -11.00 8.98 -24.27
N ILE A 197 -11.62 9.92 -23.56
CA ILE A 197 -12.25 9.64 -22.27
C ILE A 197 -13.45 8.72 -22.47
N ASP A 198 -13.48 7.62 -21.70
CA ASP A 198 -14.55 6.64 -21.74
C ASP A 198 -15.86 7.24 -21.22
N LYS A 199 -16.96 7.04 -21.96
CA LYS A 199 -18.29 7.53 -21.58
C LYS A 199 -18.75 7.01 -20.21
N LEU A 200 -18.32 5.80 -19.81
CA LEU A 200 -18.61 5.28 -18.49
C LEU A 200 -17.87 6.05 -17.40
N ALA A 201 -16.63 6.47 -17.64
CA ALA A 201 -15.88 7.28 -16.68
C ALA A 201 -16.59 8.61 -16.41
N ILE A 202 -17.07 9.28 -17.46
CA ILE A 202 -17.86 10.51 -17.38
C ILE A 202 -19.13 10.29 -16.54
N LYS A 203 -19.91 9.24 -16.86
CA LYS A 203 -21.13 8.92 -16.12
C LYS A 203 -20.88 8.62 -14.63
N ILE A 204 -19.80 7.90 -14.32
CA ILE A 204 -19.41 7.63 -12.92
C ILE A 204 -19.05 8.95 -12.23
N SER A 205 -18.27 9.80 -12.90
CA SER A 205 -17.86 11.11 -12.41
C SER A 205 -19.04 11.99 -11.99
N GLU A 206 -20.02 12.12 -12.88
CA GLU A 206 -21.27 12.87 -12.64
C GLU A 206 -22.08 12.25 -11.50
N LYS A 207 -22.26 10.91 -11.52
CA LYS A 207 -23.06 10.21 -10.51
C LYS A 207 -22.46 10.29 -9.11
N GLU A 208 -21.14 10.15 -8.98
CA GLU A 208 -20.44 10.20 -7.69
C GLU A 208 -20.12 11.65 -7.26
N ARG A 209 -20.47 12.65 -8.07
CA ARG A 209 -20.20 14.08 -7.80
C ARG A 209 -18.71 14.38 -7.56
N ILE A 210 -17.86 13.79 -8.39
CA ILE A 210 -16.41 13.97 -8.37
C ILE A 210 -16.01 14.77 -9.60
N PRO A 211 -15.46 15.99 -9.48
CA PRO A 211 -14.91 16.71 -10.63
C PRO A 211 -13.84 15.90 -11.36
N MET A 212 -13.99 15.77 -12.67
CA MET A 212 -13.01 15.20 -13.57
C MET A 212 -12.29 16.35 -14.26
N ILE A 213 -10.97 16.36 -14.17
CA ILE A 213 -10.11 17.37 -14.79
C ILE A 213 -9.08 16.65 -15.66
N VAL A 214 -8.69 17.28 -16.76
CA VAL A 214 -7.58 16.84 -17.59
C VAL A 214 -6.50 17.91 -17.54
N SER A 215 -5.24 17.49 -17.41
CA SER A 215 -4.09 18.39 -17.60
C SER A 215 -3.03 17.73 -18.46
N LYS A 216 -2.45 18.53 -19.38
CA LYS A 216 -1.28 18.17 -20.20
C LYS A 216 0.02 18.78 -19.68
N MET A 217 -0.03 19.53 -18.58
CA MET A 217 1.15 20.13 -17.97
C MET A 217 2.09 19.03 -17.45
N PRO A 218 3.41 19.08 -17.73
CA PRO A 218 4.36 18.08 -17.25
C PRO A 218 4.29 17.88 -15.73
N ILE A 219 4.42 16.63 -15.29
CA ILE A 219 4.28 16.29 -13.87
C ILE A 219 5.25 17.06 -12.98
N GLU A 220 6.51 17.23 -13.40
CA GLU A 220 7.49 17.99 -12.63
C GLU A 220 7.07 19.46 -12.45
N GLU A 221 6.44 20.07 -13.45
CA GLU A 221 5.91 21.43 -13.32
C GLU A 221 4.68 21.45 -12.39
N ILE A 222 3.78 20.47 -12.49
CA ILE A 222 2.64 20.32 -11.57
C ILE A 222 3.14 20.23 -10.13
N LYS A 223 4.16 19.39 -9.87
CA LYS A 223 4.78 19.24 -8.55
C LYS A 223 5.41 20.56 -8.10
N ALA A 224 6.14 21.24 -8.98
CA ALA A 224 6.79 22.51 -8.66
C ALA A 224 5.78 23.60 -8.25
N GLU A 225 4.61 23.66 -8.89
CA GLU A 225 3.55 24.62 -8.53
C GLU A 225 2.81 24.22 -7.25
N LEU A 226 2.42 22.95 -7.12
CA LEU A 226 1.62 22.47 -5.99
C LEU A 226 2.42 22.34 -4.69
N ASN A 227 3.72 22.03 -4.75
CA ASN A 227 4.55 21.84 -3.55
C ASN A 227 4.94 23.16 -2.86
N ARG A 228 4.54 24.31 -3.42
CA ARG A 228 4.76 25.64 -2.84
C ARG A 228 3.60 26.10 -1.93
N ILE A 229 2.52 25.31 -1.86
CA ILE A 229 1.27 25.66 -1.17
C ILE A 229 1.32 25.34 0.32
#